data_AF-A0A7M5TWE7-F1
#
_entry.id   AF-A0A7M5TWE7-F1
#
_cell.length_a   1.000
_cell.length_b   1.000
_cell.length_c   1.000
_cell.angle_alpha   90.00
_cell.angle_beta   90.00
_cell.angle_gamma   90.00
#
_symmetry.space_group_name_H-M   'P 1'
#
loop_
_entity.id
_entity.type
_entity.pdbx_description
1 polymer ?
#
loop_
_entity_poly.entity_id
_entity_poly.type
_entity_poly.pdbx_seq_one_letter_code
_entity_poly.pdbx_strand_id
1 'polypeptide(L)'
;MWWLLLEGMVLQKQNFKMEEEVVDTSKDTDKVPSPSSPIKSPRMRYGSYSENLSKLILLHDHGIGSPCLYCQHCSGLELHFWRKTCKNCGCRAEDHEVQINESIHDSLVDSLLHMNEDDLSAFIEIESENEDLQSHPILKEFVGKSSQVKERKTSRLLPPPVAKKPSGENQSTSSMTEHKETPDERQEVTEDCQYQEKQDERKEDKRKQAKLLMKQIPAQDFDSQFCHDLDDFEQNELKCYRLLVQEEAIGRSVTKFNNFEHDIKCTHCYESINSSDPYKYAERLPRQQWHPDCFKCRSCESQLVANIYFVHEKNIYCGRHYGEQIKQRCNACDELIFAEKYTNAENTKWHTKHFCCYKCDALLVGKHYVVIDNQPMCVDCYHDNIADRCKTCTKPIEAGSQRVQYDTFNWHVNDSCFSCTECKKSLLDIPFLPSGENFFCSQLCLGVYSV
;
A
#
# COMPACT_ATOMS: atom_id res chain seq x y z
N MET A 1 -34.40 21.32 46.90
CA MET A 1 -32.96 21.34 46.62
C MET A 1 -32.53 19.90 46.42
N TRP A 2 -31.99 19.42 45.31
CA TRP A 2 -31.59 20.00 44.05
C TRP A 2 -32.01 19.06 42.92
N TRP A 3 -32.18 19.64 41.73
CA TRP A 3 -32.13 18.91 40.48
C TRP A 3 -30.75 18.28 40.34
N LEU A 4 -30.63 16.96 40.50
CA LEU A 4 -29.40 16.24 40.15
C LEU A 4 -29.53 15.73 38.72
N LEU A 5 -28.86 16.45 37.82
CA LEU A 5 -28.13 15.97 36.66
C LEU A 5 -28.76 14.79 35.90
N LEU A 6 -29.70 15.09 35.01
CA LEU A 6 -30.01 14.29 33.82
C LEU A 6 -28.96 14.55 32.71
N GLU A 7 -27.68 14.47 33.05
CA GLU A 7 -26.58 14.50 32.08
C GLU A 7 -26.10 13.06 31.89
N GLY A 8 -26.62 12.35 30.88
CA GLY A 8 -26.13 11.00 30.59
C GLY A 8 -26.82 10.24 29.47
N MET A 9 -28.00 10.66 29.01
CA MET A 9 -28.68 9.97 27.90
C MET A 9 -28.22 10.57 26.57
N VAL A 10 -27.11 10.05 26.02
CA VAL A 10 -26.59 10.47 24.72
C VAL A 10 -27.20 9.60 23.62
N LEU A 11 -27.96 10.21 22.72
CA LEU A 11 -28.34 9.58 21.45
C LEU A 11 -27.13 9.60 20.51
N GLN A 12 -26.42 8.48 20.39
CA GLN A 12 -25.33 8.33 19.41
C GLN A 12 -25.82 7.65 18.13
N LYS A 13 -25.36 8.12 16.97
CA LYS A 13 -25.62 7.50 15.66
C LYS A 13 -24.31 7.13 14.95
N GLN A 14 -24.11 5.85 14.64
CA GLN A 14 -23.14 5.32 13.67
C GLN A 14 -23.86 4.55 12.55
N ASN A 15 -24.21 5.17 11.43
CA ASN A 15 -25.08 4.54 10.43
C ASN A 15 -24.44 3.35 9.70
N PHE A 16 -25.23 2.31 9.41
CA PHE A 16 -24.89 1.28 8.42
C PHE A 16 -24.70 1.91 7.05
N LYS A 17 -23.68 1.43 6.32
CA LYS A 17 -23.37 1.86 4.97
C LYS A 17 -23.84 0.81 3.97
N MET A 18 -24.29 1.29 2.83
CA MET A 18 -24.59 0.49 1.64
C MET A 18 -23.88 1.21 0.51
N GLU A 19 -22.99 0.53 -0.19
CA GLU A 19 -22.38 1.09 -1.38
C GLU A 19 -22.86 0.38 -2.63
N GLU A 20 -23.17 1.23 -3.60
CA GLU A 20 -23.44 0.91 -4.98
C GLU A 20 -22.19 1.21 -5.81
N GLU A 21 -22.10 0.49 -6.94
CA GLU A 21 -21.17 0.67 -8.06
C GLU A 21 -19.84 -0.11 -8.01
N VAL A 22 -19.92 -1.33 -8.56
CA VAL A 22 -18.79 -1.91 -9.29
C VAL A 22 -18.53 -1.00 -10.50
N VAL A 23 -17.35 -0.40 -10.55
CA VAL A 23 -16.93 0.39 -11.71
C VAL A 23 -16.50 -0.56 -12.79
N ASP A 24 -16.99 -0.33 -14.01
CA ASP A 24 -16.62 -1.04 -15.22
C ASP A 24 -15.87 -0.07 -16.13
N THR A 25 -14.56 -0.21 -16.25
CA THR A 25 -13.73 0.70 -17.06
C THR A 25 -13.98 0.54 -18.56
N SER A 26 -14.72 -0.50 -18.98
CA SER A 26 -15.09 -0.72 -20.38
C SER A 26 -16.27 0.14 -20.87
N LYS A 27 -16.95 0.89 -19.97
CA LYS A 27 -18.26 1.52 -20.22
C LYS A 27 -18.31 3.05 -20.30
N ASP A 28 -17.24 3.72 -20.71
CA ASP A 28 -17.29 5.15 -21.09
C ASP A 28 -17.93 5.40 -22.48
N THR A 29 -19.05 4.71 -22.76
CA THR A 29 -20.02 5.08 -23.80
C THR A 29 -21.45 4.79 -23.31
N ASP A 30 -22.29 5.82 -23.27
CA ASP A 30 -23.65 5.86 -22.71
C ASP A 30 -24.60 4.69 -23.08
N LYS A 31 -25.18 4.01 -22.06
CA LYS A 31 -26.63 3.67 -21.87
C LYS A 31 -26.88 2.50 -20.90
N VAL A 32 -27.85 2.69 -20.00
CA VAL A 32 -28.49 1.74 -19.04
C VAL A 32 -29.83 1.26 -19.70
N PRO A 33 -30.42 0.04 -19.51
CA PRO A 33 -30.72 -0.58 -18.19
C PRO A 33 -30.75 -2.14 -18.00
N SER A 34 -30.40 -2.57 -16.76
CA SER A 34 -31.08 -3.52 -15.81
C SER A 34 -31.35 -5.02 -16.15
N PRO A 35 -31.78 -5.90 -15.20
CA PRO A 35 -30.90 -6.88 -14.54
C PRO A 35 -31.36 -8.37 -14.64
N SER A 36 -30.48 -9.33 -14.34
CA SER A 36 -30.88 -10.72 -14.07
C SER A 36 -30.05 -11.42 -12.98
N SER A 37 -30.77 -11.82 -11.92
CA SER A 37 -30.70 -12.98 -11.02
C SER A 37 -29.38 -13.57 -10.46
N PRO A 38 -29.41 -14.19 -9.25
CA PRO A 38 -28.24 -14.44 -8.42
C PRO A 38 -27.51 -15.74 -8.76
N ILE A 39 -26.19 -15.65 -8.90
CA ILE A 39 -25.28 -16.80 -9.05
C ILE A 39 -24.85 -17.30 -7.67
N LYS A 40 -25.01 -18.60 -7.42
CA LYS A 40 -24.58 -19.27 -6.18
C LYS A 40 -23.05 -19.43 -6.15
N SER A 41 -22.43 -19.09 -5.02
CA SER A 41 -20.98 -19.27 -4.78
C SER A 41 -20.59 -20.74 -4.58
N PRO A 42 -19.50 -21.25 -5.20
CA PRO A 42 -18.93 -22.53 -4.79
C PRO A 42 -17.95 -22.34 -3.63
N ARG A 43 -18.04 -23.27 -2.66
CA ARG A 43 -17.16 -23.40 -1.50
C ARG A 43 -15.90 -24.15 -1.95
N MET A 44 -14.77 -23.46 -2.12
CA MET A 44 -13.51 -24.13 -2.50
C MET A 44 -12.84 -24.79 -1.28
N ARG A 45 -12.51 -26.08 -1.42
CA ARG A 45 -11.62 -26.82 -0.52
C ARG A 45 -10.21 -26.75 -1.10
N TYR A 46 -9.22 -26.38 -0.28
CA TYR A 46 -7.81 -26.48 -0.65
C TYR A 46 -7.40 -27.96 -0.67
N GLY A 47 -6.93 -28.43 -1.82
CA GLY A 47 -6.27 -29.73 -1.97
C GLY A 47 -4.79 -29.62 -1.60
N SER A 48 -4.28 -30.62 -0.89
CA SER A 48 -2.87 -30.78 -0.56
C SER A 48 -2.08 -31.20 -1.79
N TYR A 49 -1.09 -30.40 -2.20
CA TYR A 49 -0.03 -30.85 -3.11
C TYR A 49 1.32 -30.65 -2.44
N SER A 50 2.04 -31.76 -2.26
CA SER A 50 3.41 -31.78 -1.78
C SER A 50 4.38 -31.97 -2.94
N GLU A 51 5.52 -31.31 -2.76
CA GLU A 51 6.88 -31.67 -3.19
C GLU A 51 7.36 -31.30 -4.60
N ASN A 52 8.39 -30.44 -4.57
CA ASN A 52 9.39 -30.11 -5.60
C ASN A 52 9.05 -29.04 -6.66
N LEU A 53 8.82 -27.81 -6.19
CA LEU A 53 9.16 -26.59 -6.93
C LEU A 53 10.10 -25.75 -6.07
N SER A 54 11.29 -25.49 -6.58
CA SER A 54 12.29 -24.61 -5.95
C SER A 54 11.71 -23.21 -5.74
N LYS A 55 11.31 -22.94 -4.49
CA LYS A 55 10.96 -21.65 -3.85
C LYS A 55 10.82 -20.45 -4.81
N LEU A 56 9.66 -20.35 -5.45
CA LEU A 56 9.08 -19.06 -5.84
C LEU A 56 8.60 -18.41 -4.53
N ILE A 57 9.31 -17.41 -4.01
CA ILE A 57 8.85 -16.63 -2.87
C ILE A 57 7.88 -15.60 -3.42
N LEU A 58 6.58 -15.87 -3.32
CA LEU A 58 5.56 -14.86 -3.58
C LEU A 58 5.77 -13.70 -2.58
N LEU A 59 5.47 -12.45 -2.97
CA LEU A 59 5.71 -11.29 -2.09
C LEU A 59 5.00 -11.41 -0.72
N HIS A 60 3.93 -12.22 -0.62
CA HIS A 60 3.25 -12.52 0.64
C HIS A 60 3.99 -13.52 1.55
N ASP A 61 4.91 -14.30 1.00
CA ASP A 61 5.82 -15.16 1.77
C ASP A 61 7.07 -14.40 2.22
N HIS A 62 7.31 -13.21 1.63
CA HIS A 62 8.44 -12.38 1.98
C HIS A 62 8.28 -11.82 3.39
N GLY A 63 9.20 -12.20 4.26
CA GLY A 63 9.20 -11.74 5.65
C GLY A 63 8.31 -12.54 6.59
N ILE A 64 7.77 -13.71 6.19
CA ILE A 64 7.09 -14.60 7.14
C ILE A 64 7.95 -14.82 8.40
N GLY A 65 7.32 -14.70 9.57
CA GLY A 65 7.96 -14.82 10.87
C GLY A 65 8.66 -13.54 11.36
N SER A 66 8.73 -12.47 10.56
CA SER A 66 9.43 -11.24 10.96
C SER A 66 8.75 -10.58 12.16
N PRO A 67 9.51 -10.11 13.17
CA PRO A 67 8.94 -9.54 14.38
C PRO A 67 8.19 -8.24 14.08
N CYS A 68 7.05 -8.03 14.75
CA CYS A 68 6.32 -6.77 14.67
C CYS A 68 7.05 -5.71 15.50
N LEU A 69 7.18 -4.49 14.96
CA LEU A 69 7.85 -3.37 15.62
C LEU A 69 6.97 -2.68 16.67
N TYR A 70 5.65 -2.92 16.65
CA TYR A 70 4.68 -2.28 17.54
C TYR A 70 3.99 -3.24 18.51
N CYS A 71 3.97 -4.54 18.24
CA CYS A 71 3.24 -5.53 19.04
C CYS A 71 4.18 -6.49 19.77
N GLN A 72 4.04 -6.60 21.09
CA GLN A 72 4.80 -7.55 21.91
C GLN A 72 4.28 -9.00 21.82
N HIS A 73 3.02 -9.20 21.40
CA HIS A 73 2.37 -10.51 21.36
C HIS A 73 2.25 -11.08 19.94
N CYS A 74 2.85 -10.44 18.94
CA CYS A 74 2.86 -10.97 17.58
C CYS A 74 3.90 -12.10 17.48
N SER A 75 3.47 -13.30 17.10
CA SER A 75 4.36 -14.46 16.86
C SER A 75 5.24 -14.34 15.61
N GLY A 76 5.18 -13.20 14.91
CA GLY A 76 5.84 -12.95 13.65
C GLY A 76 4.85 -12.65 12.52
N LEU A 77 5.33 -12.02 11.45
CA LEU A 77 4.53 -11.68 10.28
C LEU A 77 3.94 -12.96 9.68
N GLU A 78 2.63 -13.02 9.55
CA GLU A 78 1.97 -14.01 8.71
C GLU A 78 0.95 -13.26 7.88
N LEU A 79 1.22 -13.08 6.59
CA LEU A 79 0.34 -12.31 5.74
C LEU A 79 -0.97 -13.06 5.46
N HIS A 80 -2.05 -12.29 5.36
CA HIS A 80 -3.26 -12.80 4.76
C HIS A 80 -3.02 -13.10 3.29
N PHE A 81 -3.70 -14.11 2.74
CA PHE A 81 -3.52 -14.53 1.34
C PHE A 81 -3.69 -13.37 0.35
N TRP A 82 -4.56 -12.40 0.67
CA TRP A 82 -4.86 -11.24 -0.16
C TRP A 82 -4.79 -9.87 0.55
N ARG A 83 -4.57 -9.82 1.87
CA ARG A 83 -4.38 -8.54 2.59
C ARG A 83 -2.92 -8.37 2.97
N LYS A 84 -2.38 -7.16 2.85
CA LYS A 84 -1.02 -6.81 3.34
C LYS A 84 -0.95 -6.55 4.85
N THR A 85 -1.84 -7.17 5.62
CA THR A 85 -1.84 -7.12 7.08
C THR A 85 -1.47 -8.49 7.66
N CYS A 86 -0.77 -8.46 8.78
CA CYS A 86 -0.43 -9.64 9.55
C CYS A 86 -1.69 -10.24 10.17
N LYS A 87 -1.96 -11.52 9.91
CA LYS A 87 -3.03 -12.30 10.56
C LYS A 87 -2.88 -12.33 12.09
N ASN A 88 -1.64 -12.29 12.58
CA ASN A 88 -1.35 -12.43 14.02
C ASN A 88 -1.57 -11.14 14.81
N CYS A 89 -1.41 -9.95 14.19
CA CYS A 89 -1.52 -8.68 14.91
C CYS A 89 -2.29 -7.56 14.20
N GLY A 90 -2.67 -7.72 12.93
CA GLY A 90 -3.35 -6.71 12.13
C GLY A 90 -2.45 -5.59 11.60
N CYS A 91 -1.20 -5.47 12.05
CA CYS A 91 -0.23 -4.49 11.53
C CYS A 91 0.13 -4.77 10.07
N ARG A 92 0.60 -3.74 9.35
CA ARG A 92 0.99 -3.88 7.94
C ARG A 92 2.32 -4.62 7.83
N ALA A 93 2.60 -5.24 6.68
CA ALA A 93 3.92 -5.88 6.45
C ALA A 93 5.11 -4.95 6.73
N GLU A 94 4.97 -3.65 6.43
CA GLU A 94 6.00 -2.63 6.66
C GLU A 94 6.27 -2.34 8.15
N ASP A 95 5.33 -2.69 9.01
CA ASP A 95 5.44 -2.57 10.48
C ASP A 95 6.18 -3.76 11.09
N HIS A 96 6.67 -4.68 10.26
CA HIS A 96 7.47 -5.83 10.65
C HIS A 96 8.91 -5.70 10.16
N GLU A 97 9.84 -6.32 10.88
CA GLU A 97 11.27 -6.25 10.55
C GLU A 97 11.68 -7.21 9.42
N VAL A 98 11.03 -7.09 8.27
CA VAL A 98 11.23 -7.96 7.11
C VAL A 98 12.66 -7.82 6.56
N GLN A 99 13.33 -8.96 6.34
CA GLN A 99 14.62 -9.03 5.67
C GLN A 99 14.44 -8.89 4.17
N ILE A 100 15.08 -7.86 3.60
CA ILE A 100 14.93 -7.50 2.19
C ILE A 100 16.04 -8.12 1.38
N ASN A 101 15.67 -8.74 0.26
CA ASN A 101 16.65 -9.16 -0.73
C ASN A 101 16.97 -7.99 -1.67
N GLU A 102 18.10 -7.32 -1.40
CA GLU A 102 18.57 -6.16 -2.17
C GLU A 102 18.73 -6.47 -3.67
N SER A 103 19.14 -7.69 -4.03
CA SER A 103 19.44 -8.05 -5.42
C SER A 103 18.20 -8.07 -6.33
N ILE A 104 17.02 -8.33 -5.77
CA ILE A 104 15.77 -8.39 -6.54
C ILE A 104 15.41 -7.00 -7.06
N HIS A 105 15.51 -5.98 -6.21
CA HIS A 105 15.12 -4.61 -6.58
C HIS A 105 16.11 -3.95 -7.52
N ASP A 106 17.41 -4.20 -7.36
CA ASP A 106 18.42 -3.70 -8.29
C ASP A 106 18.19 -4.30 -9.70
N SER A 107 17.97 -5.62 -9.79
CA SER A 107 17.65 -6.29 -11.06
C SER A 107 16.35 -5.76 -11.69
N LEU A 108 15.33 -5.49 -10.88
CA LEU A 108 14.08 -4.92 -11.36
C LEU A 108 14.31 -3.52 -11.96
N VAL A 109 14.99 -2.64 -11.24
CA VAL A 109 15.26 -1.27 -11.70
C VAL A 109 16.07 -1.29 -12.99
N ASP A 110 17.09 -2.14 -13.07
CA ASP A 110 17.88 -2.30 -14.29
C ASP A 110 17.02 -2.78 -15.47
N SER A 111 16.12 -3.76 -15.24
CA SER A 111 15.19 -4.25 -16.27
C SER A 111 14.20 -3.16 -16.74
N LEU A 112 13.81 -2.24 -15.86
CA LEU A 112 12.92 -1.13 -16.23
C LEU A 112 13.65 -0.01 -16.98
N LEU A 113 14.95 0.20 -16.70
CA LEU A 113 15.75 1.18 -17.42
C LEU A 113 16.27 0.68 -18.77
N HIS A 114 16.34 -0.65 -18.95
CA HIS A 114 16.94 -1.30 -20.10
C HIS A 114 16.00 -2.35 -20.68
N MET A 115 15.24 -1.98 -21.72
CA MET A 115 14.44 -2.89 -22.53
C MET A 115 15.28 -4.09 -22.99
N ASN A 116 14.83 -5.31 -22.68
CA ASN A 116 15.48 -6.53 -23.11
C ASN A 116 14.82 -7.10 -24.40
N GLU A 117 15.37 -8.21 -24.93
CA GLU A 117 14.84 -8.84 -26.15
C GLU A 117 13.42 -9.43 -25.93
N ASP A 118 13.09 -9.83 -24.71
CA ASP A 118 11.77 -10.36 -24.34
C ASP A 118 10.71 -9.25 -24.31
N ASP A 119 11.04 -8.07 -23.79
CA ASP A 119 10.17 -6.87 -23.78
C ASP A 119 9.92 -6.41 -25.23
N LEU A 120 10.94 -6.48 -26.08
CA LEU A 120 10.81 -6.15 -27.51
C LEU A 120 9.97 -7.20 -28.25
N SER A 121 10.09 -8.48 -27.88
CA SER A 121 9.28 -9.56 -28.45
C SER A 121 7.83 -9.44 -28.00
N ALA A 122 7.57 -9.11 -26.73
CA ALA A 122 6.23 -8.81 -26.22
C ALA A 122 5.62 -7.61 -26.96
N PHE A 123 6.40 -6.55 -27.19
CA PHE A 123 5.94 -5.42 -28.01
C PHE A 123 5.53 -5.87 -29.43
N ILE A 124 6.33 -6.73 -30.08
CA ILE A 124 6.05 -7.25 -31.43
C ILE A 124 4.87 -8.22 -31.43
N GLU A 125 4.75 -9.13 -30.46
CA GLU A 125 3.64 -10.07 -30.32
C GLU A 125 2.31 -9.33 -30.13
N ILE A 126 2.29 -8.37 -29.20
CA ILE A 126 1.12 -7.53 -28.93
C ILE A 126 0.77 -6.66 -30.17
N GLU A 127 1.77 -6.12 -30.91
CA GLU A 127 1.54 -5.41 -32.19
C GLU A 127 1.02 -6.34 -33.32
N SER A 128 1.38 -7.62 -33.31
CA SER A 128 1.08 -8.57 -34.40
C SER A 128 -0.26 -9.29 -34.29
N GLU A 129 -0.80 -9.45 -33.06
CA GLU A 129 -2.08 -10.14 -32.82
C GLU A 129 -3.30 -9.21 -32.81
N ASN A 130 -3.10 -7.88 -32.81
CA ASN A 130 -4.18 -6.89 -32.74
C ASN A 130 -3.94 -5.71 -33.71
N GLU A 131 -4.62 -5.69 -34.87
CA GLU A 131 -4.78 -4.44 -35.67
C GLU A 131 -5.41 -3.31 -34.81
N ASP A 132 -6.11 -3.68 -33.72
CA ASP A 132 -6.72 -2.78 -32.74
C ASP A 132 -5.75 -2.24 -31.68
N LEU A 133 -4.45 -2.56 -31.68
CA LEU A 133 -3.53 -2.08 -30.63
C LEU A 133 -3.14 -0.60 -30.77
N GLN A 134 -3.26 -0.04 -31.97
CA GLN A 134 -3.32 1.43 -32.12
C GLN A 134 -4.48 2.04 -31.31
N SER A 135 -5.43 1.21 -30.87
CA SER A 135 -6.62 1.57 -30.13
C SER A 135 -6.65 1.09 -28.67
N HIS A 136 -5.62 0.41 -28.16
CA HIS A 136 -5.59 -0.02 -26.76
C HIS A 136 -5.52 1.19 -25.81
N PRO A 137 -6.37 1.36 -24.78
CA PRO A 137 -6.45 2.60 -24.00
C PRO A 137 -5.12 3.10 -23.42
N ILE A 138 -4.29 2.20 -22.89
CA ILE A 138 -2.97 2.53 -22.33
C ILE A 138 -1.96 2.92 -23.43
N LEU A 139 -2.09 2.32 -24.63
CA LEU A 139 -1.16 2.51 -25.74
C LEU A 139 -1.68 3.50 -26.81
N LYS A 140 -2.93 3.95 -26.73
CA LYS A 140 -3.52 4.98 -27.61
C LYS A 140 -2.76 6.30 -27.53
N GLU A 141 -2.13 6.60 -26.40
CA GLU A 141 -1.23 7.74 -26.25
C GLU A 141 0.10 7.60 -27.04
N PHE A 142 0.47 6.40 -27.49
CA PHE A 142 1.73 6.11 -28.18
C PHE A 142 1.74 6.33 -29.68
N VAL A 143 0.61 6.18 -30.38
CA VAL A 143 0.57 5.97 -31.84
C VAL A 143 1.11 7.17 -32.66
N GLY A 144 1.35 8.33 -32.03
CA GLY A 144 1.92 9.50 -32.68
C GLY A 144 3.44 9.51 -32.91
N LYS A 145 4.24 8.55 -32.38
CA LYS A 145 5.72 8.66 -32.36
C LYS A 145 6.53 7.45 -32.85
N SER A 146 5.87 6.40 -33.35
CA SER A 146 6.54 5.12 -33.71
C SER A 146 7.53 5.20 -34.90
N SER A 147 7.63 6.35 -35.60
CA SER A 147 8.62 6.52 -36.67
C SER A 147 10.08 6.67 -36.18
N GLN A 148 10.35 6.82 -34.88
CA GLN A 148 11.71 7.10 -34.36
C GLN A 148 12.43 5.91 -33.70
N VAL A 149 11.76 4.79 -33.43
CA VAL A 149 12.36 3.65 -32.70
C VAL A 149 13.36 2.88 -33.57
N LYS A 150 13.16 2.83 -34.90
CA LYS A 150 14.07 2.13 -35.82
C LYS A 150 15.44 2.82 -35.99
N GLU A 151 15.57 4.11 -35.67
CA GLU A 151 16.82 4.87 -35.88
C GLU A 151 17.77 4.86 -34.67
N ARG A 152 17.30 4.59 -33.45
CA ARG A 152 18.13 4.66 -32.23
C ARG A 152 19.17 3.53 -32.09
N LYS A 153 19.13 2.49 -32.94
CA LYS A 153 20.08 1.37 -32.93
C LYS A 153 21.32 1.56 -33.82
N THR A 154 21.38 2.57 -34.71
CA THR A 154 22.55 2.75 -35.61
C THR A 154 23.66 3.64 -35.04
N SER A 155 23.43 4.38 -33.96
CA SER A 155 24.40 5.34 -33.41
C SER A 155 25.17 4.88 -32.16
N ARG A 156 24.90 3.67 -31.65
CA ARG A 156 25.52 3.15 -30.42
C ARG A 156 26.37 1.90 -30.66
N LEU A 157 27.22 1.94 -31.67
CA LEU A 157 28.36 1.02 -31.81
C LEU A 157 29.61 1.85 -31.98
N LEU A 158 30.28 2.16 -30.87
CA LEU A 158 31.74 2.23 -30.73
C LEU A 158 32.05 2.53 -29.25
N PRO A 159 32.63 1.59 -28.50
CA PRO A 159 33.13 1.88 -27.16
C PRO A 159 34.35 2.83 -27.24
N PRO A 160 34.52 3.76 -26.29
CA PRO A 160 35.71 4.60 -26.22
C PRO A 160 36.94 3.75 -25.84
N PRO A 161 38.15 4.12 -26.32
CA PRO A 161 39.36 3.34 -26.10
C PRO A 161 39.79 3.34 -24.63
N VAL A 162 40.03 2.14 -24.09
CA VAL A 162 40.56 1.91 -22.74
C VAL A 162 42.03 2.30 -22.67
N ALA A 163 42.36 3.29 -21.84
CA ALA A 163 43.74 3.64 -21.52
C ALA A 163 44.35 2.61 -20.54
N LYS A 164 45.40 1.91 -20.97
CA LYS A 164 46.17 0.98 -20.14
C LYS A 164 47.03 1.75 -19.13
N LYS A 165 46.88 1.47 -17.84
CA LYS A 165 47.85 1.85 -16.80
C LYS A 165 49.06 0.90 -16.84
N PRO A 166 50.29 1.37 -16.60
CA PRO A 166 51.47 0.54 -16.64
C PRO A 166 51.56 -0.35 -15.39
N SER A 167 51.88 -1.62 -15.63
CA SER A 167 52.25 -2.63 -14.63
C SER A 167 53.63 -2.30 -14.06
N GLY A 168 53.68 -1.93 -12.78
CA GLY A 168 54.92 -1.90 -12.00
C GLY A 168 55.24 -3.29 -11.49
N GLU A 169 56.35 -3.85 -11.95
CA GLU A 169 56.97 -5.05 -11.39
C GLU A 169 57.51 -4.72 -9.99
N ASN A 170 57.12 -5.48 -8.97
CA ASN A 170 57.83 -5.50 -7.69
C ASN A 170 58.11 -6.94 -7.30
N GLN A 171 59.41 -7.22 -7.19
CA GLN A 171 60.01 -8.49 -6.80
C GLN A 171 59.88 -8.66 -5.28
N SER A 172 59.28 -9.78 -4.86
CA SER A 172 59.28 -10.21 -3.47
C SER A 172 60.59 -10.93 -3.16
N THR A 173 61.44 -10.33 -2.32
CA THR A 173 62.55 -11.03 -1.66
C THR A 173 62.19 -11.20 -0.19
N SER A 174 62.35 -12.43 0.31
CA SER A 174 62.03 -12.79 1.70
C SER A 174 63.21 -12.43 2.61
N SER A 175 62.96 -11.82 3.76
CA SER A 175 63.79 -12.05 4.95
C SER A 175 63.01 -11.73 6.22
N MET A 176 63.09 -12.66 7.17
CA MET A 176 62.53 -12.55 8.52
C MET A 176 63.46 -11.71 9.39
N THR A 177 62.92 -10.85 10.26
CA THR A 177 63.56 -10.53 11.55
C THR A 177 62.54 -10.17 12.63
N GLU A 178 62.99 -10.36 13.86
CA GLU A 178 62.30 -10.58 15.14
C GLU A 178 61.48 -9.42 15.72
N HIS A 179 60.54 -9.82 16.58
CA HIS A 179 59.66 -8.97 17.40
C HIS A 179 60.40 -8.07 18.40
N LYS A 180 59.88 -6.85 18.57
CA LYS A 180 59.88 -6.12 19.85
C LYS A 180 58.52 -5.44 20.03
N GLU A 181 57.74 -5.93 20.99
CA GLU A 181 56.47 -5.34 21.42
C GLU A 181 56.72 -4.10 22.30
N THR A 182 55.97 -3.03 22.03
CA THR A 182 55.77 -1.86 22.91
C THR A 182 54.29 -1.42 22.80
N PRO A 183 53.75 -0.60 23.73
CA PRO A 183 52.35 -0.67 24.17
C PRO A 183 51.37 -0.03 23.17
N ASP A 184 50.81 -0.83 22.26
CA ASP A 184 49.87 -0.36 21.21
C ASP A 184 48.46 -1.00 21.29
N GLU A 185 48.18 -1.83 22.30
CA GLU A 185 46.91 -2.57 22.37
C GLU A 185 45.68 -1.69 22.72
N ARG A 186 45.87 -0.46 23.21
CA ARG A 186 44.75 0.44 23.55
C ARG A 186 44.36 1.38 22.40
N GLN A 187 45.22 1.60 21.41
CA GLN A 187 44.91 2.40 20.22
C GLN A 187 44.38 1.53 19.07
N GLU A 188 44.94 0.34 18.83
CA GLU A 188 44.45 -0.59 17.79
C GLU A 188 43.00 -1.02 18.04
N VAL A 189 42.63 -1.33 19.28
CA VAL A 189 41.24 -1.72 19.64
C VAL A 189 40.24 -0.57 19.40
N THR A 190 40.67 0.68 19.50
CA THR A 190 39.80 1.84 19.22
C THR A 190 39.63 2.12 17.73
N GLU A 191 40.65 1.88 16.91
CA GLU A 191 40.57 2.06 15.46
C GLU A 191 39.78 0.93 14.78
N ASP A 192 39.94 -0.31 15.22
CA ASP A 192 39.16 -1.45 14.75
C ASP A 192 37.67 -1.32 15.13
N CYS A 193 37.38 -0.87 16.35
CA CYS A 193 36.01 -0.61 16.80
C CYS A 193 35.36 0.53 16.00
N GLN A 194 36.07 1.64 15.76
CA GLN A 194 35.60 2.74 14.91
C GLN A 194 35.44 2.34 13.43
N TYR A 195 36.28 1.43 12.93
CA TYR A 195 36.18 0.90 11.58
C TYR A 195 34.96 -0.03 11.43
N GLN A 196 34.71 -0.88 12.43
CA GLN A 196 33.53 -1.74 12.51
C GLN A 196 32.24 -0.92 12.64
N GLU A 197 32.21 0.10 13.50
CA GLU A 197 31.08 1.03 13.63
C GLU A 197 30.74 1.71 12.29
N LYS A 198 31.75 2.22 11.56
CA LYS A 198 31.56 2.80 10.20
C LYS A 198 31.11 1.78 9.16
N GLN A 199 31.47 0.50 9.32
CA GLN A 199 30.98 -0.56 8.42
C GLN A 199 29.52 -0.89 8.71
N ASP A 200 29.13 -0.94 9.98
CA ASP A 200 27.77 -1.26 10.38
C ASP A 200 26.81 -0.10 10.10
N GLU A 201 27.24 1.16 10.26
CA GLU A 201 26.52 2.34 9.78
C GLU A 201 26.25 2.27 8.28
N ARG A 202 27.26 1.94 7.46
CA ARG A 202 27.09 1.79 6.00
C ARG A 202 26.15 0.65 5.61
N LYS A 203 26.15 -0.46 6.35
CA LYS A 203 25.22 -1.57 6.12
C LYS A 203 23.79 -1.14 6.46
N GLU A 204 23.60 -0.43 7.57
CA GLU A 204 22.29 0.05 7.99
C GLU A 204 21.74 1.10 7.00
N ASP A 205 22.58 1.99 6.49
CA ASP A 205 22.19 2.96 5.46
C ASP A 205 21.76 2.27 4.15
N LYS A 206 22.49 1.23 3.73
CA LYS A 206 22.08 0.39 2.58
C LYS A 206 20.74 -0.29 2.83
N ARG A 207 20.52 -0.86 4.01
CA ARG A 207 19.26 -1.50 4.38
C ARG A 207 18.10 -0.51 4.36
N LYS A 208 18.30 0.71 4.89
CA LYS A 208 17.32 1.80 4.83
C LYS A 208 17.03 2.24 3.40
N GLN A 209 18.06 2.35 2.57
CA GLN A 209 17.91 2.70 1.16
C GLN A 209 17.14 1.62 0.39
N ALA A 210 17.42 0.34 0.63
CA ALA A 210 16.69 -0.78 0.04
C ALA A 210 15.21 -0.77 0.46
N LYS A 211 14.91 -0.58 1.75
CA LYS A 211 13.54 -0.39 2.27
C LYS A 211 12.79 0.71 1.51
N LEU A 212 13.44 1.86 1.34
CA LEU A 212 12.82 2.99 0.66
C LEU A 212 12.65 2.74 -0.85
N LEU A 213 13.59 2.03 -1.48
CA LEU A 213 13.49 1.62 -2.88
C LEU A 213 12.29 0.67 -3.09
N MET A 214 12.09 -0.33 -2.23
CA MET A 214 10.92 -1.22 -2.30
C MET A 214 9.60 -0.46 -2.20
N LYS A 215 9.54 0.52 -1.29
CA LYS A 215 8.35 1.35 -1.09
C LYS A 215 8.08 2.24 -2.30
N GLN A 216 9.13 2.77 -2.92
CA GLN A 216 9.04 3.68 -4.06
C GLN A 216 8.83 2.96 -5.39
N ILE A 217 9.33 1.73 -5.54
CA ILE A 217 9.23 0.92 -6.76
C ILE A 217 8.82 -0.51 -6.36
N PRO A 218 7.51 -0.73 -6.07
CA PRO A 218 7.01 -2.05 -5.68
C PRO A 218 7.13 -3.04 -6.85
N ALA A 219 7.73 -4.21 -6.61
CA ALA A 219 8.02 -5.15 -7.69
C ALA A 219 6.76 -5.66 -8.41
N GLN A 220 5.69 -5.89 -7.65
CA GLN A 220 4.40 -6.34 -8.16
C GLN A 220 3.67 -5.29 -9.01
N ASP A 221 4.14 -4.04 -9.06
CA ASP A 221 3.59 -3.07 -10.01
C ASP A 221 4.14 -3.29 -11.43
N PHE A 222 5.21 -4.07 -11.60
CA PHE A 222 5.97 -4.16 -12.85
C PHE A 222 6.28 -5.58 -13.31
N ASP A 223 5.98 -6.59 -12.50
CA ASP A 223 6.35 -7.98 -12.77
C ASP A 223 5.37 -8.95 -12.12
N SER A 224 4.74 -9.77 -12.97
CA SER A 224 3.66 -10.67 -12.60
C SER A 224 4.09 -11.75 -11.62
N GLN A 225 5.38 -12.08 -11.54
CA GLN A 225 5.88 -13.08 -10.58
C GLN A 225 5.69 -12.64 -9.12
N PHE A 226 5.53 -11.34 -8.88
CA PHE A 226 5.30 -10.78 -7.55
C PHE A 226 3.82 -10.45 -7.27
N CYS A 227 2.93 -10.61 -8.27
CA CYS A 227 1.50 -10.32 -8.14
C CYS A 227 0.71 -11.52 -7.62
N HIS A 228 -0.52 -11.24 -7.18
CA HIS A 228 -1.44 -12.27 -6.74
C HIS A 228 -2.48 -12.62 -7.81
N ASP A 229 -2.50 -13.88 -8.26
CA ASP A 229 -3.59 -14.48 -9.05
C ASP A 229 -4.09 -13.61 -10.22
N LEU A 230 -3.17 -13.13 -11.09
CA LEU A 230 -3.53 -12.41 -12.32
C LEU A 230 -4.09 -13.37 -13.38
N ASP A 231 -5.26 -13.05 -13.94
CA ASP A 231 -5.76 -13.74 -15.14
C ASP A 231 -5.02 -13.32 -16.42
N ASP A 232 -5.27 -14.00 -17.54
CA ASP A 232 -4.56 -13.74 -18.81
C ASP A 232 -4.74 -12.30 -19.30
N PHE A 233 -5.90 -11.69 -19.05
CA PHE A 233 -6.17 -10.31 -19.40
C PHE A 233 -5.35 -9.36 -18.53
N GLU A 234 -5.36 -9.56 -17.22
CA GLU A 234 -4.59 -8.74 -16.27
C GLU A 234 -3.08 -8.85 -16.51
N GLN A 235 -2.58 -10.05 -16.85
CA GLN A 235 -1.19 -10.24 -17.24
C GLN A 235 -0.83 -9.44 -18.49
N ASN A 236 -1.71 -9.42 -19.50
CA ASN A 236 -1.50 -8.63 -20.70
C ASN A 236 -1.53 -7.13 -20.41
N GLU A 237 -2.46 -6.67 -19.57
CA GLU A 237 -2.53 -5.29 -19.10
C GLU A 237 -1.25 -4.84 -18.37
N LEU A 238 -0.71 -5.69 -17.49
CA LEU A 238 0.55 -5.43 -16.80
C LEU A 238 1.73 -5.34 -17.78
N LYS A 239 1.79 -6.22 -18.80
CA LYS A 239 2.82 -6.15 -19.85
C LYS A 239 2.73 -4.82 -20.63
N CYS A 240 1.53 -4.42 -21.06
CA CYS A 240 1.31 -3.12 -21.72
C CYS A 240 1.74 -1.95 -20.84
N TYR A 241 1.39 -1.98 -19.54
CA TYR A 241 1.79 -0.96 -18.58
C TYR A 241 3.32 -0.89 -18.40
N ARG A 242 3.99 -2.03 -18.28
CA ARG A 242 5.45 -2.12 -18.16
C ARG A 242 6.15 -1.52 -19.38
N LEU A 243 5.68 -1.82 -20.59
CA LEU A 243 6.20 -1.24 -21.83
C LEU A 243 6.02 0.28 -21.85
N LEU A 244 4.84 0.79 -21.46
CA LEU A 244 4.60 2.23 -21.31
C LEU A 244 5.63 2.87 -20.37
N VAL A 245 5.88 2.22 -19.24
CA VAL A 245 6.84 2.68 -18.23
C VAL A 245 8.24 2.79 -18.81
N GLN A 246 8.73 1.72 -19.45
CA GLN A 246 10.09 1.63 -19.98
C GLN A 246 10.34 2.67 -21.09
N GLU A 247 9.34 2.91 -21.96
CA GLU A 247 9.47 3.79 -23.12
C GLU A 247 9.29 5.28 -22.79
N GLU A 248 8.35 5.66 -21.92
CA GLU A 248 7.99 7.07 -21.74
C GLU A 248 8.24 7.59 -20.32
N ALA A 249 8.08 6.75 -19.28
CA ALA A 249 7.97 7.25 -17.92
C ALA A 249 9.26 7.17 -17.10
N ILE A 250 9.84 5.99 -16.94
CA ILE A 250 10.94 5.77 -15.97
C ILE A 250 12.23 6.44 -16.43
N GLY A 251 13.06 6.96 -15.56
CA GLY A 251 14.40 7.43 -15.91
C GLY A 251 15.30 7.47 -14.70
N ARG A 252 16.59 7.71 -14.95
CA ARG A 252 17.59 7.93 -13.90
C ARG A 252 18.21 9.30 -14.05
N SER A 253 18.15 10.11 -12.99
CA SER A 253 18.71 11.45 -13.03
C SER A 253 20.22 11.41 -12.88
N VAL A 254 20.89 12.37 -13.52
CA VAL A 254 22.32 12.56 -13.41
C VAL A 254 22.60 13.84 -12.65
N THR A 255 23.61 13.81 -11.78
CA THR A 255 24.10 15.03 -11.14
C THR A 255 25.01 15.77 -12.14
N LYS A 256 24.68 17.02 -12.44
CA LYS A 256 25.50 17.95 -13.23
C LYS A 256 25.90 19.13 -12.36
N PHE A 257 26.88 19.91 -12.81
CA PHE A 257 27.28 21.17 -12.17
C PHE A 257 26.84 22.32 -13.05
N ASN A 258 26.34 23.40 -12.43
CA ASN A 258 25.98 24.59 -13.16
C ASN A 258 27.26 25.29 -13.69
N ASN A 259 27.63 24.98 -14.92
CA ASN A 259 28.77 25.60 -15.61
C ASN A 259 28.39 26.85 -16.41
N PHE A 260 27.15 27.33 -16.27
CA PHE A 260 26.73 28.58 -16.90
C PHE A 260 27.22 29.77 -16.08
N GLU A 261 27.47 30.89 -16.76
CA GLU A 261 27.80 32.17 -16.12
C GLU A 261 26.59 32.79 -15.40
N HIS A 262 25.42 32.14 -15.43
CA HIS A 262 24.20 32.56 -14.78
C HIS A 262 23.57 31.44 -13.96
N ASP A 263 22.77 31.82 -12.97
CA ASP A 263 22.02 30.87 -12.15
C ASP A 263 20.87 30.25 -12.93
N ILE A 264 20.66 28.96 -12.73
CA ILE A 264 19.53 28.22 -13.30
C ILE A 264 18.46 28.05 -12.23
N LYS A 265 17.17 28.06 -12.60
CA LYS A 265 16.08 27.94 -11.61
C LYS A 265 15.74 26.50 -11.32
N CYS A 266 15.58 26.15 -10.04
CA CYS A 266 15.04 24.85 -9.65
C CYS A 266 13.54 24.75 -10.01
N THR A 267 13.13 23.62 -10.56
CA THR A 267 11.74 23.35 -10.95
C THR A 267 10.79 23.19 -9.76
N HIS A 268 11.28 22.77 -8.60
CA HIS A 268 10.45 22.51 -7.42
C HIS A 268 10.31 23.73 -6.50
N CYS A 269 11.43 24.31 -6.04
CA CYS A 269 11.39 25.45 -5.12
C CYS A 269 11.41 26.81 -5.83
N TYR A 270 11.64 26.84 -7.14
CA TYR A 270 11.77 28.07 -7.95
C TYR A 270 12.96 28.97 -7.60
N GLU A 271 13.76 28.60 -6.61
CA GLU A 271 14.99 29.30 -6.22
C GLU A 271 16.12 29.05 -7.23
N SER A 272 17.08 29.99 -7.25
CA SER A 272 18.31 29.87 -8.03
C SER A 272 19.17 28.71 -7.55
N ILE A 273 19.73 27.98 -8.51
CA ILE A 273 20.84 27.06 -8.35
C ILE A 273 22.07 27.85 -8.80
N ASN A 274 22.97 28.15 -7.86
CA ASN A 274 24.08 29.07 -8.15
C ASN A 274 25.03 28.48 -9.19
N SER A 275 25.83 29.34 -9.80
CA SER A 275 27.00 28.89 -10.57
C SER A 275 27.87 27.95 -9.72
N SER A 276 28.33 26.86 -10.31
CA SER A 276 29.11 25.77 -9.69
C SER A 276 28.36 24.87 -8.69
N ASP A 277 27.08 25.12 -8.38
CA ASP A 277 26.30 24.20 -7.54
C ASP A 277 25.88 22.94 -8.32
N PRO A 278 25.82 21.77 -7.65
CA PRO A 278 25.31 20.56 -8.26
C PRO A 278 23.79 20.63 -8.42
N TYR A 279 23.28 20.07 -9.50
CA TYR A 279 21.85 19.92 -9.75
C TYR A 279 21.53 18.56 -10.37
N LYS A 280 20.30 18.10 -10.15
CA LYS A 280 19.75 16.89 -10.77
C LYS A 280 19.15 17.23 -12.12
N TYR A 281 19.55 16.48 -13.13
CA TYR A 281 19.06 16.58 -14.50
C TYR A 281 18.33 15.30 -14.89
N ALA A 282 17.07 15.44 -15.32
CA ALA A 282 16.24 14.36 -15.83
C ALA A 282 16.18 14.44 -17.35
N GLU A 283 16.79 13.47 -18.06
CA GLU A 283 16.85 13.46 -19.53
C GLU A 283 15.47 13.50 -20.20
N ARG A 284 14.47 12.85 -19.61
CA ARG A 284 13.09 12.81 -20.12
C ARG A 284 12.30 14.11 -19.91
N LEU A 285 12.82 15.04 -19.09
CA LEU A 285 12.24 16.37 -18.87
C LEU A 285 13.28 17.44 -19.20
N PRO A 286 13.58 17.64 -20.50
CA PRO A 286 14.57 18.62 -20.91
C PRO A 286 14.15 20.00 -20.40
N ARG A 287 15.13 20.79 -19.93
CA ARG A 287 14.96 22.13 -19.34
C ARG A 287 14.34 22.17 -17.93
N GLN A 288 14.14 21.01 -17.30
CA GLN A 288 13.87 20.96 -15.87
C GLN A 288 15.13 20.53 -15.12
N GLN A 289 15.35 21.17 -13.98
CA GLN A 289 16.48 20.91 -13.10
C GLN A 289 16.05 21.09 -11.64
N TRP A 290 16.67 20.33 -10.76
CA TRP A 290 16.34 20.36 -9.34
C TRP A 290 17.61 20.51 -8.52
N HIS A 291 17.55 21.25 -7.40
CA HIS A 291 18.52 21.01 -6.35
C HIS A 291 18.48 19.53 -5.96
N PRO A 292 19.60 18.93 -5.50
CA PRO A 292 19.62 17.55 -5.02
C PRO A 292 18.50 17.25 -4.02
N ASP A 293 18.27 18.15 -3.08
CA ASP A 293 17.21 17.98 -2.07
C ASP A 293 15.81 18.19 -2.63
N CYS A 294 15.66 18.95 -3.70
CA CYS A 294 14.39 19.21 -4.36
C CYS A 294 13.96 18.09 -5.33
N PHE A 295 14.80 17.10 -5.57
CA PHE A 295 14.50 15.97 -6.45
C PHE A 295 13.62 14.92 -5.74
N LYS A 296 12.35 15.28 -5.58
CA LYS A 296 11.37 14.59 -4.76
C LYS A 296 10.15 14.17 -5.58
N CYS A 297 9.49 13.10 -5.16
CA CYS A 297 8.21 12.71 -5.73
C CYS A 297 7.16 13.80 -5.49
N ARG A 298 6.38 14.15 -6.52
CA ARG A 298 5.31 15.15 -6.43
C ARG A 298 4.21 14.79 -5.41
N SER A 299 3.92 13.50 -5.21
CA SER A 299 2.81 13.05 -4.37
C SER A 299 3.18 12.89 -2.89
N CYS A 300 4.34 12.32 -2.57
CA CYS A 300 4.75 12.07 -1.18
C CYS A 300 5.89 12.95 -0.67
N GLU A 301 6.41 13.86 -1.51
CA GLU A 301 7.48 14.80 -1.17
C GLU A 301 8.78 14.16 -0.66
N SER A 302 8.91 12.84 -0.81
CA SER A 302 10.10 12.07 -0.44
C SER A 302 11.13 12.15 -1.54
N GLN A 303 12.42 12.21 -1.17
CA GLN A 303 13.51 12.16 -2.14
C GLN A 303 13.48 10.86 -2.94
N LEU A 304 13.73 10.96 -4.24
CA LEU A 304 13.68 9.84 -5.15
C LEU A 304 14.94 8.96 -5.01
N VAL A 305 14.73 7.72 -4.57
CA VAL A 305 15.83 6.79 -4.25
C VAL A 305 16.55 6.35 -5.51
N ALA A 306 17.86 6.13 -5.39
CA ALA A 306 18.74 5.72 -6.48
C ALA A 306 18.68 6.66 -7.70
N ASN A 307 18.20 7.90 -7.50
CA ASN A 307 17.95 8.89 -8.56
C ASN A 307 16.94 8.41 -9.62
N ILE A 308 16.13 7.39 -9.31
CA ILE A 308 15.12 6.86 -10.23
C ILE A 308 13.85 7.69 -10.12
N TYR A 309 13.29 8.08 -11.26
CA TYR A 309 12.09 8.90 -11.35
C TYR A 309 11.16 8.36 -12.43
N PHE A 310 9.89 8.72 -12.33
CA PHE A 310 8.86 8.41 -13.32
C PHE A 310 8.18 9.71 -13.72
N VAL A 311 8.06 9.96 -15.03
CA VAL A 311 7.48 11.19 -15.58
C VAL A 311 6.01 10.98 -15.87
N HIS A 312 5.17 11.90 -15.40
CA HIS A 312 3.78 12.03 -15.80
C HIS A 312 3.38 13.50 -15.79
N GLU A 313 2.71 13.98 -16.85
CA GLU A 313 2.26 15.39 -16.97
C GLU A 313 3.32 16.45 -16.59
N LYS A 314 4.58 16.25 -17.04
CA LYS A 314 5.73 17.13 -16.75
C LYS A 314 6.18 17.19 -15.28
N ASN A 315 5.65 16.33 -14.41
CA ASN A 315 6.07 16.15 -13.03
C ASN A 315 6.86 14.85 -12.87
N ILE A 316 7.61 14.74 -11.76
CA ILE A 316 8.37 13.54 -11.38
C ILE A 316 7.74 12.84 -10.17
N TYR A 317 7.68 11.51 -10.23
CA TYR A 317 7.08 10.64 -9.24
C TYR A 317 8.03 9.48 -8.90
N CYS A 318 7.81 8.83 -7.76
CA CYS A 318 8.31 7.47 -7.56
C CYS A 318 7.42 6.47 -8.33
N GLY A 319 7.91 5.24 -8.55
CA GLY A 319 7.19 4.20 -9.29
C GLY A 319 5.79 3.91 -8.75
N ARG A 320 5.64 3.84 -7.42
CA ARG A 320 4.34 3.67 -6.74
C ARG A 320 3.34 4.75 -7.13
N HIS A 321 3.70 6.02 -6.94
CA HIS A 321 2.77 7.13 -7.17
C HIS A 321 2.55 7.41 -8.64
N TYR A 322 3.53 7.11 -9.51
CA TYR A 322 3.32 7.06 -10.95
C TYR A 322 2.27 6.02 -11.30
N GLY A 323 2.39 4.79 -10.78
CA GLY A 323 1.40 3.74 -10.99
C GLY A 323 0.00 4.18 -10.57
N GLU A 324 -0.12 4.91 -9.45
CA GLU A 324 -1.39 5.48 -8.97
C GLU A 324 -1.94 6.63 -9.85
N GLN A 325 -1.13 7.25 -10.71
CA GLN A 325 -1.64 8.18 -11.73
C GLN A 325 -2.29 7.45 -12.91
N ILE A 326 -1.83 6.22 -13.21
CA ILE A 326 -2.22 5.47 -14.41
C ILE A 326 -3.29 4.41 -14.10
N LYS A 327 -3.17 3.74 -12.95
CA LYS A 327 -4.02 2.63 -12.51
C LYS A 327 -4.48 2.84 -11.07
N GLN A 328 -5.61 2.25 -10.71
CA GLN A 328 -6.10 2.28 -9.33
C GLN A 328 -5.27 1.33 -8.47
N ARG A 329 -5.00 1.68 -7.20
CA ARG A 329 -4.34 0.77 -6.26
C ARG A 329 -5.34 0.21 -5.25
N CYS A 330 -5.33 -1.10 -5.06
CA CYS A 330 -6.20 -1.76 -4.11
C CYS A 330 -5.79 -1.46 -2.66
N ASN A 331 -6.70 -0.97 -1.82
CA ASN A 331 -6.42 -0.62 -0.42
C ASN A 331 -6.12 -1.86 0.46
N ALA A 332 -6.57 -3.05 0.05
CA ALA A 332 -6.32 -4.30 0.79
C ALA A 332 -4.97 -4.96 0.46
N CYS A 333 -4.72 -5.23 -0.83
CA CYS A 333 -3.51 -5.93 -1.28
C CYS A 333 -2.40 -4.97 -1.71
N ASP A 334 -2.69 -3.68 -1.87
CA ASP A 334 -1.72 -2.64 -2.22
C ASP A 334 -0.99 -2.92 -3.56
N GLU A 335 -1.66 -3.65 -4.45
CA GLU A 335 -1.27 -3.88 -5.84
C GLU A 335 -2.09 -2.96 -6.76
N LEU A 336 -1.56 -2.65 -7.93
CA LEU A 336 -2.32 -1.98 -8.98
C LEU A 336 -3.43 -2.92 -9.49
N ILE A 337 -4.59 -2.35 -9.77
CA ILE A 337 -5.76 -3.06 -10.27
C ILE A 337 -5.72 -3.03 -11.79
N PHE A 338 -5.35 -4.17 -12.38
CA PHE A 338 -5.33 -4.36 -13.84
C PHE A 338 -6.68 -4.86 -14.38
N ALA A 339 -7.53 -5.45 -13.54
CA ALA A 339 -8.88 -5.85 -13.90
C ALA A 339 -9.72 -4.69 -14.46
N GLU A 340 -10.61 -5.02 -15.40
CA GLU A 340 -11.61 -4.07 -15.94
C GLU A 340 -12.59 -3.56 -14.87
N LYS A 341 -12.77 -4.33 -13.80
CA LYS A 341 -13.77 -4.07 -12.76
C LYS A 341 -13.14 -4.01 -11.39
N TYR A 342 -13.53 -2.99 -10.64
CA TYR A 342 -13.11 -2.79 -9.27
C TYR A 342 -14.22 -2.17 -8.44
N THR A 343 -14.04 -2.20 -7.12
CA THR A 343 -14.99 -1.66 -6.16
C THR A 343 -14.49 -0.32 -5.63
N ASN A 344 -15.35 0.69 -5.67
CA ASN A 344 -15.19 1.93 -4.92
C ASN A 344 -15.79 1.74 -3.54
N ALA A 345 -14.99 1.94 -2.49
CA ALA A 345 -15.51 1.94 -1.14
C ALA A 345 -14.69 2.84 -0.22
N GLU A 346 -15.36 3.61 0.65
CA GLU A 346 -14.69 4.44 1.66
C GLU A 346 -13.67 5.45 1.07
N ASN A 347 -14.00 6.04 -0.09
CA ASN A 347 -13.10 6.89 -0.87
C ASN A 347 -11.79 6.19 -1.32
N THR A 348 -11.75 4.86 -1.27
CA THR A 348 -10.62 4.03 -1.69
C THR A 348 -11.06 3.03 -2.76
N LYS A 349 -10.08 2.33 -3.34
CA LYS A 349 -10.28 1.40 -4.45
C LYS A 349 -9.91 0.00 -4.02
N TRP A 350 -10.62 -0.99 -4.52
CA TRP A 350 -10.43 -2.38 -4.13
C TRP A 350 -10.61 -3.29 -5.35
N HIS A 351 -9.79 -4.33 -5.46
CA HIS A 351 -10.20 -5.47 -6.28
C HIS A 351 -11.57 -5.96 -5.79
N THR A 352 -12.44 -6.38 -6.71
CA THR A 352 -13.79 -6.87 -6.38
C THR A 352 -13.76 -8.01 -5.36
N LYS A 353 -12.71 -8.85 -5.41
CA LYS A 353 -12.48 -9.96 -4.49
C LYS A 353 -11.88 -9.55 -3.14
N HIS A 354 -11.41 -8.33 -2.98
CA HIS A 354 -10.71 -7.86 -1.77
C HIS A 354 -11.54 -6.92 -0.90
N PHE A 355 -12.72 -6.50 -1.36
CA PHE A 355 -13.67 -5.79 -0.50
C PHE A 355 -14.51 -6.78 0.32
N CYS A 356 -13.90 -7.29 1.39
CA CYS A 356 -14.47 -8.34 2.24
C CYS A 356 -14.48 -7.95 3.72
N CYS A 357 -15.41 -8.56 4.47
CA CYS A 357 -15.50 -8.44 5.92
C CYS A 357 -14.17 -8.82 6.57
N TYR A 358 -13.64 -7.93 7.40
CA TYR A 358 -12.36 -8.14 8.08
C TYR A 358 -12.32 -9.41 8.92
N LYS A 359 -13.47 -9.83 9.47
CA LYS A 359 -13.57 -10.97 10.38
C LYS A 359 -13.84 -12.32 9.71
N CYS A 360 -14.68 -12.36 8.69
CA CYS A 360 -15.14 -13.63 8.09
C CYS A 360 -14.83 -13.75 6.59
N ASP A 361 -14.18 -12.75 6.01
CA ASP A 361 -13.81 -12.67 4.59
C ASP A 361 -14.97 -12.78 3.60
N ALA A 362 -16.22 -12.62 4.09
CA ALA A 362 -17.38 -12.53 3.21
C ALA A 362 -17.30 -11.26 2.37
N LEU A 363 -17.46 -11.40 1.04
CA LEU A 363 -17.57 -10.28 0.11
C LEU A 363 -18.67 -9.32 0.55
N LEU A 364 -18.33 -8.03 0.59
CA LEU A 364 -19.21 -6.93 1.01
C LEU A 364 -19.79 -6.16 -0.18
N VAL A 365 -19.33 -6.44 -1.41
CA VAL A 365 -19.89 -5.84 -2.62
C VAL A 365 -21.40 -6.08 -2.66
N GLY A 366 -22.18 -5.00 -2.75
CA GLY A 366 -23.64 -5.04 -2.77
C GLY A 366 -24.30 -5.46 -1.45
N LYS A 367 -23.56 -5.45 -0.32
CA LYS A 367 -24.09 -5.77 1.01
C LYS A 367 -23.92 -4.59 1.96
N HIS A 368 -24.76 -4.57 2.99
CA HIS A 368 -24.57 -3.65 4.11
C HIS A 368 -23.32 -4.01 4.92
N TYR A 369 -22.61 -2.98 5.35
CA TYR A 369 -21.42 -3.13 6.18
C TYR A 369 -21.26 -1.93 7.13
N VAL A 370 -20.33 -2.08 8.07
CA VAL A 370 -19.85 -1.01 8.95
C VAL A 370 -18.34 -0.93 8.87
N VAL A 371 -17.79 0.25 9.13
CA VAL A 371 -16.33 0.43 9.24
C VAL A 371 -15.97 0.68 10.69
N ILE A 372 -15.07 -0.15 11.21
CA ILE A 372 -14.51 -0.03 12.55
C ILE A 372 -13.00 0.05 12.38
N ASP A 373 -12.37 1.10 12.89
CA ASP A 373 -10.92 1.32 12.79
C ASP A 373 -10.37 1.17 11.35
N ASN A 374 -11.08 1.75 10.38
CA ASN A 374 -10.80 1.66 8.93
C ASN A 374 -10.90 0.25 8.33
N GLN A 375 -11.51 -0.71 9.04
CA GLN A 375 -11.72 -2.08 8.57
C GLN A 375 -13.20 -2.34 8.31
N PRO A 376 -13.58 -2.74 7.08
CA PRO A 376 -14.97 -3.00 6.75
C PRO A 376 -15.41 -4.35 7.32
N MET A 377 -16.60 -4.41 7.93
CA MET A 377 -17.14 -5.58 8.60
C MET A 377 -18.60 -5.80 8.19
N CYS A 378 -18.98 -7.05 7.91
CA CYS A 378 -20.39 -7.35 7.62
C CYS A 378 -21.27 -7.13 8.86
N VAL A 379 -22.55 -6.86 8.63
CA VAL A 379 -23.55 -6.66 9.69
C VAL A 379 -23.60 -7.82 10.68
N ASP A 380 -23.51 -9.06 10.18
CA ASP A 380 -23.56 -10.25 11.04
C ASP A 380 -22.37 -10.30 12.00
N CYS A 381 -21.14 -10.09 11.50
CA CYS A 381 -19.94 -10.06 12.33
C CYS A 381 -19.97 -8.88 13.31
N TYR A 382 -20.52 -7.74 12.91
CA TYR A 382 -20.73 -6.62 13.82
C TYR A 382 -21.68 -7.01 14.96
N HIS A 383 -22.85 -7.55 14.64
CA HIS A 383 -23.86 -7.97 15.61
C HIS A 383 -23.37 -9.05 16.58
N ASP A 384 -22.58 -10.00 16.10
CA ASP A 384 -22.12 -11.12 16.91
C ASP A 384 -20.98 -10.74 17.87
N ASN A 385 -20.22 -9.69 17.57
CA ASN A 385 -18.94 -9.45 18.23
C ASN A 385 -18.73 -8.04 18.79
N ILE A 386 -19.45 -7.06 18.27
CA ILE A 386 -19.21 -5.64 18.58
C ILE A 386 -20.47 -4.95 19.10
N ALA A 387 -21.63 -5.25 18.52
CA ALA A 387 -22.86 -4.53 18.81
C ALA A 387 -23.26 -4.61 20.28
N ASP A 388 -23.63 -3.45 20.85
CA ASP A 388 -24.28 -3.39 22.15
C ASP A 388 -25.56 -4.23 22.14
N ARG A 389 -25.80 -4.96 23.23
CA ARG A 389 -26.99 -5.81 23.37
C ARG A 389 -28.01 -5.12 24.25
N CYS A 390 -29.26 -5.11 23.81
CA CYS A 390 -30.35 -4.59 24.60
C CYS A 390 -30.51 -5.39 25.90
N LYS A 391 -30.48 -4.72 27.05
CA LYS A 391 -30.59 -5.39 28.37
C LYS A 391 -31.91 -6.15 28.54
N THR A 392 -33.00 -5.67 27.93
CA THR A 392 -34.33 -6.29 28.04
C THR A 392 -34.53 -7.47 27.09
N CYS A 393 -34.24 -7.30 25.80
CA CYS A 393 -34.53 -8.33 24.79
C CYS A 393 -33.31 -9.15 24.37
N THR A 394 -32.11 -8.79 24.81
CA THR A 394 -30.80 -9.41 24.51
C THR A 394 -30.38 -9.41 23.05
N LYS A 395 -31.19 -8.82 22.16
CA LYS A 395 -30.86 -8.67 20.73
C LYS A 395 -29.86 -7.54 20.53
N PRO A 396 -28.97 -7.63 19.53
CA PRO A 396 -28.05 -6.55 19.18
C PRO A 396 -28.83 -5.28 18.81
N ILE A 397 -28.26 -4.14 19.16
CA ILE A 397 -28.73 -2.82 18.76
C ILE A 397 -28.00 -2.46 17.47
N GLU A 398 -28.78 -2.15 16.44
CA GLU A 398 -28.29 -1.82 15.10
C GLU A 398 -27.33 -0.61 15.17
N ALA A 399 -26.13 -0.70 14.57
CA ALA A 399 -25.23 0.44 14.41
C ALA A 399 -26.01 1.65 13.86
N GLY A 400 -26.01 2.74 14.63
CA GLY A 400 -26.62 4.00 14.21
C GLY A 400 -28.10 4.14 14.46
N SER A 401 -28.74 3.07 14.93
CA SER A 401 -30.03 3.20 15.57
C SER A 401 -29.91 4.01 16.86
N GLN A 402 -30.96 4.77 17.15
CA GLN A 402 -31.08 5.42 18.44
C GLN A 402 -31.18 4.34 19.54
N ARG A 403 -30.54 4.60 20.67
CA ARG A 403 -30.60 3.75 21.86
C ARG A 403 -30.79 4.58 23.11
N VAL A 404 -31.44 3.98 24.10
CA VAL A 404 -31.40 4.48 25.47
C VAL A 404 -30.16 3.90 26.11
N GLN A 405 -29.28 4.76 26.64
CA GLN A 405 -28.12 4.35 27.41
C GLN A 405 -28.27 4.88 28.84
N TYR A 406 -28.05 4.00 29.82
CA TYR A 406 -27.98 4.36 31.23
C TYR A 406 -26.89 3.52 31.88
N ASP A 407 -25.88 4.20 32.44
CA ASP A 407 -24.66 3.56 32.95
C ASP A 407 -23.99 2.68 31.87
N THR A 408 -23.82 1.38 32.13
CA THR A 408 -23.22 0.41 31.21
C THR A 408 -24.25 -0.35 30.37
N PHE A 409 -25.54 -0.05 30.53
CA PHE A 409 -26.63 -0.75 29.85
C PHE A 409 -27.21 0.05 28.70
N ASN A 410 -27.64 -0.69 27.68
CA ASN A 410 -28.25 -0.16 26.48
C ASN A 410 -29.61 -0.82 26.23
N TRP A 411 -30.55 -0.06 25.66
CA TRP A 411 -31.87 -0.55 25.23
C TRP A 411 -32.24 0.01 23.87
N HIS A 412 -33.04 -0.73 23.10
CA HIS A 412 -33.72 -0.19 21.93
C HIS A 412 -34.68 0.94 22.34
N VAL A 413 -34.82 1.97 21.51
CA VAL A 413 -35.85 3.01 21.65
C VAL A 413 -37.20 2.48 21.20
N ASN A 414 -37.83 1.65 22.04
CA ASN A 414 -39.22 1.25 21.88
C ASN A 414 -39.87 0.90 23.24
N ASP A 415 -41.20 0.93 23.25
CA ASP A 415 -42.01 0.73 24.46
C ASP A 415 -41.83 -0.63 25.14
N SER A 416 -41.36 -1.64 24.40
CA SER A 416 -41.14 -2.98 24.94
C SER A 416 -39.79 -3.12 25.65
N CYS A 417 -38.76 -2.44 25.16
CA CYS A 417 -37.39 -2.61 25.64
C CYS A 417 -37.08 -1.69 26.81
N PHE A 418 -37.47 -0.41 26.75
CA PHE A 418 -37.24 0.53 27.84
C PHE A 418 -38.56 0.83 28.57
N SER A 419 -38.93 -0.08 29.48
CA SER A 419 -40.21 -0.06 30.19
C SER A 419 -40.06 -0.29 31.69
N CYS A 420 -41.08 0.14 32.44
CA CYS A 420 -41.18 -0.05 33.88
C CYS A 420 -41.12 -1.54 34.20
N THR A 421 -40.22 -1.96 35.09
CA THR A 421 -40.04 -3.36 35.47
C THR A 421 -41.35 -3.99 35.96
N GLU A 422 -42.15 -3.23 36.71
CA GLU A 422 -43.40 -3.68 37.33
C GLU A 422 -44.60 -3.65 36.38
N CYS A 423 -44.93 -2.48 35.82
CA CYS A 423 -46.18 -2.28 35.06
C CYS A 423 -46.01 -2.29 33.54
N LYS A 424 -44.78 -2.46 33.03
CA LYS A 424 -44.44 -2.46 31.60
C LYS A 424 -44.80 -1.17 30.84
N LYS A 425 -45.16 -0.09 31.53
CA LYS A 425 -45.32 1.23 30.92
C LYS A 425 -43.99 1.67 30.30
N SER A 426 -44.03 2.12 29.05
CA SER A 426 -42.87 2.74 28.38
C SER A 426 -42.29 3.85 29.25
N LEU A 427 -40.97 3.85 29.41
CA LEU A 427 -40.23 4.88 30.13
C LEU A 427 -39.61 5.90 29.17
N LEU A 428 -39.87 5.76 27.87
CA LEU A 428 -39.47 6.76 26.88
C LEU A 428 -40.15 8.10 27.20
N ASP A 429 -39.35 9.16 27.20
CA ASP A 429 -39.78 10.55 27.39
C ASP A 429 -40.54 10.87 28.68
N ILE A 430 -40.50 9.98 29.69
CA ILE A 430 -41.11 10.22 31.00
C ILE A 430 -40.07 10.11 32.13
N PRO A 431 -40.24 10.86 33.24
CA PRO A 431 -39.43 10.66 34.43
C PRO A 431 -39.57 9.24 34.97
N PHE A 432 -38.45 8.65 35.39
CA PHE A 432 -38.40 7.31 35.96
C PHE A 432 -37.47 7.26 37.18
N LEU A 433 -37.55 6.18 37.94
CA LEU A 433 -36.77 5.90 39.13
C LEU A 433 -35.87 4.68 38.88
N PRO A 434 -34.55 4.83 38.85
CA PRO A 434 -33.62 3.71 38.79
C PRO A 434 -33.45 3.07 40.18
N SER A 435 -33.39 1.74 40.25
CA SER A 435 -33.06 0.96 41.45
C SER A 435 -32.27 -0.29 41.06
N GLY A 436 -30.95 -0.26 41.29
CA GLY A 436 -30.04 -1.27 40.77
C GLY A 436 -30.10 -1.32 39.23
N GLU A 437 -30.36 -2.51 38.68
CA GLU A 437 -30.53 -2.72 37.24
C GLU A 437 -31.98 -2.52 36.74
N ASN A 438 -32.91 -2.14 37.62
CA ASN A 438 -34.34 -2.00 37.32
C ASN A 438 -34.78 -0.54 37.24
N PHE A 439 -35.83 -0.27 36.46
CA PHE A 439 -36.36 1.08 36.24
C PHE A 439 -37.87 1.11 36.44
N PHE A 440 -38.37 2.15 37.10
CA PHE A 440 -39.76 2.24 37.52
C PHE A 440 -40.39 3.58 37.14
N CYS A 441 -41.65 3.57 36.68
CA CYS A 441 -42.34 4.80 36.26
C CYS A 441 -42.87 5.64 37.44
N SER A 442 -42.89 5.10 38.67
CA SER A 442 -43.41 5.77 39.86
C SER A 442 -42.94 5.09 41.14
N GLN A 443 -43.07 5.81 42.28
CA GLN A 443 -42.77 5.27 43.62
C GLN A 443 -43.66 4.07 44.00
N LEU A 444 -44.88 4.00 43.44
CA LEU A 444 -45.78 2.85 43.62
C LEU A 444 -45.19 1.59 42.98
N CYS A 445 -44.69 1.71 41.74
CA CYS A 445 -44.06 0.60 41.04
C CYS A 445 -42.72 0.19 41.66
N LEU A 446 -42.00 1.12 42.32
CA LEU A 446 -40.77 0.82 43.04
C LEU A 446 -41.02 0.08 44.38
N GLY A 447 -42.25 0.04 44.88
CA GLY A 447 -42.60 -0.65 46.12
C GLY A 447 -42.21 0.11 47.40
N VAL A 448 -42.00 1.43 47.32
CA VAL A 448 -41.60 2.25 48.49
C VAL A 448 -42.80 2.66 49.37
N TYR A 449 -44.02 2.34 48.94
CA TYR A 449 -45.24 2.53 49.74
C TYR A 449 -45.95 1.19 49.98
N SER A 450 -45.46 0.45 50.97
CA SER A 450 -46.21 -0.57 51.69
C SER A 450 -46.02 -0.36 53.19
N VAL A 451 -46.65 0.70 53.71
CA VAL A 451 -46.92 0.86 55.15
C VAL A 451 -48.33 1.41 55.31
#